data_AF-A0A3N5TTP2-F1
#
_entry.id   AF-A0A3N5TTP2-F1
#
_cell.length_a   1.000
_cell.length_b   1.000
_cell.length_c   1.000
_cell.angle_alpha   90.00
_cell.angle_beta   90.00
_cell.angle_gamma   90.00
#
_symmetry.space_group_name_H-M   'P 1'
#
loop_
_entity.id
_entity.type
_entity.pdbx_description
1 polymer ?
#
loop_
_entity_poly.entity_id
_entity_poly.type
_entity_poly.pdbx_seq_one_letter_code
_entity_poly.pdbx_strand_id
1 'polypeptide(L)' 'MALEVNTATKSPGVYVVVPIGRIDGTDRWMLQEKIDLALGETSEAIIFDMEHVTTSTAWKLEC' A
#
# COMPACT_ATOMS: atom_id res chain seq x y z
N MET A 1 -2.98 12.74 8.19
CA MET A 1 -3.78 12.55 6.96
C MET A 1 -4.25 11.12 6.96
N ALA A 2 -5.52 10.87 6.60
CA ALA A 2 -6.04 9.51 6.45
C ALA A 2 -5.28 8.78 5.33
N LEU A 3 -5.10 7.47 5.47
CA LEU A 3 -4.48 6.64 4.43
C LEU A 3 -5.39 6.58 3.20
N GLU A 4 -4.88 6.98 2.04
CA GLU A 4 -5.51 6.75 0.75
C GLU A 4 -4.75 5.65 0.00
N VAL A 5 -5.47 4.73 -0.64
CA VAL A 5 -4.86 3.61 -1.38
C VAL A 5 -5.39 3.63 -2.79
N ASN A 6 -4.54 4.07 -3.72
CA ASN A 6 -4.84 4.06 -5.14
C ASN A 6 -4.36 2.76 -5.78
N THR A 7 -5.11 2.24 -6.73
CA THR A 7 -4.77 1.01 -7.45
C THR A 7 -4.89 1.25 -8.94
N ALA A 8 -3.89 0.83 -9.71
CA ALA A 8 -3.90 0.92 -11.16
C ALA A 8 -3.37 -0.37 -11.79
N THR A 9 -3.99 -0.80 -12.89
CA THR A 9 -3.49 -1.91 -13.69
C THR A 9 -2.47 -1.38 -14.69
N LYS A 10 -1.20 -1.77 -14.56
CA LYS A 10 -0.12 -1.35 -15.45
C LYS A 10 -0.05 -2.22 -16.71
N SER A 11 -0.39 -3.50 -16.55
CA SER A 11 -0.43 -4.50 -17.62
C SER A 11 -1.40 -5.60 -17.18
N PRO A 12 -1.93 -6.43 -18.10
CA PRO A 12 -2.68 -7.62 -17.69
C PRO A 12 -1.87 -8.44 -16.68
N GLY A 13 -2.46 -8.78 -15.53
CA GLY A 13 -1.78 -9.48 -14.44
C GLY A 13 -0.82 -8.64 -13.59
N VAL A 14 -0.54 -7.38 -13.94
CA VAL A 14 0.36 -6.49 -13.17
C VAL A 14 -0.41 -5.31 -12.58
N TYR A 15 -0.57 -5.33 -11.26
CA TYR A 15 -1.25 -4.28 -10.51
C TYR A 15 -0.24 -3.44 -9.73
N VAL A 16 -0.52 -2.14 -9.65
CA VAL A 16 0.27 -1.17 -8.89
C VAL A 16 -0.63 -0.63 -7.79
N VAL A 17 -0.17 -0.76 -6.54
CA VAL A 17 -0.83 -0.23 -5.35
C VAL A 17 0.01 0.95 -4.86
N VAL A 18 -0.59 2.14 -4.83
CA VAL A 18 0.04 3.40 -4.45
C VAL A 18 -0.62 3.90 -3.15
N PRO A 19 -0.12 3.49 -1.98
CA PRO A 19 -0.51 4.08 -0.72
C PRO A 19 0.01 5.52 -0.59
N ILE A 20 -0.89 6.44 -0.25
CA ILE A 20 -0.59 7.85 -0.02
C ILE A 20 -0.99 8.19 1.42
N GLY A 21 -0.03 8.72 2.19
CA GLY A 21 -0.27 9.12 3.58
C GLY A 21 0.37 8.17 4.58
N ARG A 22 -0.23 8.04 5.77
CA ARG A 22 0.38 7.33 6.90
C ARG A 22 -0.17 5.91 6.98
N ILE A 23 0.71 4.92 6.83
CA ILE A 23 0.37 3.54 7.16
C ILE A 23 0.60 3.37 8.67
N ASP A 24 -0.47 3.41 9.45
CA ASP A 24 -0.44 3.02 10.86
C ASP A 24 -1.34 1.80 11.11
N GLY A 25 -1.26 1.25 12.33
CA GLY A 25 -2.00 0.04 12.68
C GLY A 25 -3.52 0.14 12.52
N THR A 26 -4.06 1.37 12.49
CA THR A 26 -5.49 1.66 12.37
C THR A 26 -5.97 1.54 10.93
N ASP A 27 -5.13 1.91 9.96
CA ASP A 27 -5.48 1.98 8.54
C ASP A 27 -4.91 0.80 7.73
N ARG A 28 -4.15 -0.09 8.37
CA ARG A 28 -3.57 -1.29 7.75
C ARG A 28 -4.60 -2.19 7.07
N TRP A 29 -5.82 -2.26 7.59
CA TRP A 29 -6.88 -3.09 7.03
C TRP A 29 -7.35 -2.60 5.64
N MET A 30 -7.34 -1.27 5.40
CA MET A 30 -7.72 -0.70 4.10
C MET A 30 -6.71 -1.07 3.01
N LEU A 31 -5.42 -1.04 3.37
CA LEU A 31 -4.36 -1.49 2.47
C LEU A 31 -4.50 -2.99 2.18
N GLN A 32 -4.77 -3.78 3.22
CA GLN A 32 -4.93 -5.23 3.09
C GLN A 32 -6.12 -5.60 2.19
N GLU A 33 -7.29 -4.96 2.36
CA GLU A 33 -8.46 -5.20 1.51
C GLU A 33 -8.18 -4.94 0.02
N LYS A 34 -7.44 -3.87 -0.31
CA LYS A 34 -7.06 -3.56 -1.69
C LYS A 34 -6.05 -4.56 -2.27
N ILE A 35 -5.15 -5.08 -1.44
CA ILE A 35 -4.21 -6.12 -1.84
C ILE A 35 -4.95 -7.44 -2.09
N ASP A 36 -5.87 -7.83 -1.20
CA ASP A 36 -6.67 -9.05 -1.35
C ASP A 36 -7.53 -9.01 -2.63
N LEU A 37 -8.11 -7.84 -2.96
CA LEU A 37 -8.82 -7.63 -4.22
C LEU A 37 -7.89 -7.78 -5.45
N ALA A 38 -6.71 -7.17 -5.41
CA ALA A 38 -5.74 -7.31 -6.48
C ALA A 38 -5.25 -8.77 -6.63
N LEU A 39 -5.01 -9.48 -5.52
CA LEU A 39 -4.58 -10.89 -5.54
C LEU A 39 -5.66 -11.83 -6.09
N GLY A 40 -6.95 -11.52 -5.87
CA GLY A 40 -8.07 -12.31 -6.38
C GLY A 40 -8.19 -12.30 -7.92
N GLU A 41 -7.71 -11.26 -8.59
CA GLU A 41 -7.81 -11.10 -10.04
C GLU A 41 -6.57 -11.61 -10.80
N THR A 42 -6.29 -12.93 -10.77
CA THR A 42 -5.25 -13.58 -11.60
C THR A 42 -3.96 -12.76 -11.74
N SER A 43 -3.50 -12.18 -10.63
CA SER A 43 -2.37 -11.26 -10.64
C SER A 43 -1.07 -12.03 -10.73
N GLU A 44 -0.28 -11.73 -11.74
CA GLU A 44 1.10 -12.22 -11.91
C GLU A 44 2.08 -11.42 -11.05
N ALA A 45 1.83 -10.13 -10.85
CA ALA A 45 2.65 -9.27 -10.01
C ALA A 45 1.86 -8.12 -9.37
N ILE A 46 2.22 -7.78 -8.14
CA ILE A 46 1.74 -6.57 -7.44
C ILE A 46 2.96 -5.72 -7.07
N ILE A 47 2.95 -4.48 -7.53
CA ILE A 47 3.99 -3.48 -7.26
C ILE A 47 3.45 -2.51 -6.21
N PHE A 48 4.20 -2.33 -5.13
CA PHE A 48 3.91 -1.33 -4.11
C PHE A 48 4.74 -0.08 -4.37
N ASP A 49 4.08 1.01 -4.71
CA ASP A 49 4.70 2.32 -4.84
C ASP A 49 4.59 3.07 -3.51
N MET A 50 5.70 3.09 -2.77
CA MET A 50 5.77 3.63 -1.41
C MET A 50 6.29 5.07 -1.38
N GLU A 51 6.45 5.73 -2.53
CA GLU A 51 7.05 7.07 -2.63
C GLU A 51 6.29 8.11 -1.78
N HIS A 52 4.97 7.95 -1.65
CA HIS A 52 4.09 8.86 -0.93
C HIS A 52 3.69 8.35 0.47
N VAL A 53 4.37 7.32 0.97
CA VAL A 53 4.12 6.78 2.32
C VAL A 53 4.95 7.51 3.35
N THR A 54 4.25 8.04 4.35
CA THR A 54 4.86 8.55 5.57
C THR A 54 4.80 7.47 6.64
N THR A 55 5.93 6.86 6.96
CA THR A 55 6.01 5.99 8.13
C THR A 55 6.09 6.86 9.37
N SER A 56 5.14 6.71 10.30
CA SER A 56 5.38 7.20 11.64
C SER A 56 6.15 6.13 12.38
N THR A 57 7.42 6.06 12.07
CA THR A 57 8.34 5.39 12.97
C THR A 57 9.41 6.40 13.29
N ALA A 58 9.08 7.24 14.28
CA ALA A 58 10.10 7.70 15.21
C ALA A 58 10.67 6.45 15.90
N TRP A 59 11.51 5.69 15.18
CA TRP A 59 12.58 4.98 15.86
C TRP A 59 13.48 6.09 16.35
N LYS A 60 13.20 6.57 17.56
CA LYS A 60 14.22 7.14 18.41
C LYS A 60 15.29 6.04 18.46
N LEU A 61 16.32 6.18 17.63
CA LEU A 61 17.61 5.57 17.90
C LEU A 61 18.09 6.23 19.19
N GLU A 62 17.64 5.69 20.32
CA GLU A 62 18.32 5.93 21.58
C GLU A 62 19.65 5.18 21.46
N CYS A 63 20.69 5.95 21.11
CA CYS A 63 22.09 5.56 21.25
C CYS A 63 22.46 5.43 22.73
#